data_AF-A0A941SN12-F1
#
_entry.id   AF-A0A941SN12-F1
#
_cell.length_a   1.000
_cell.length_b   1.000
_cell.length_c   1.000
_cell.angle_alpha   90.00
_cell.angle_beta   90.00
_cell.angle_gamma   90.00
#
_symmetry.space_group_name_H-M   'P 1'
#
loop_
_entity.id
_entity.type
_entity.pdbx_description
1 polymer ?
#
loop_
_entity_poly.entity_id
_entity_poly.type
_entity_poly.pdbx_seq_one_letter_code
_entity_poly.pdbx_strand_id
1 'polypeptide(L)'
;MDHFKWLLVLLVLIVGLGANYYFAQTAWAIRAAAGIVWGVIMVAIALWTTQGQKAWGFIKASRGELRKVVWPTRQETTQTTLVVMAMVLVTALVLWGLDTLFFWAVSMITGQRG
;
A
#
# COMPACT_ATOMS: atom_id res chain seq x y z
N MET A 1 27.68 11.20 17.14
CA MET A 1 28.35 9.93 16.78
C MET A 1 27.51 9.00 15.87
N ASP A 2 26.21 9.27 15.64
CA ASP A 2 25.39 8.44 14.73
C ASP A 2 25.65 8.69 13.23
N HIS A 3 26.12 9.89 12.86
CA HIS A 3 26.42 10.22 11.46
C HIS A 3 27.51 9.33 10.84
N PHE A 4 28.51 8.92 11.63
CA PHE A 4 29.59 8.07 11.15
C PHE A 4 29.11 6.65 10.80
N LYS A 5 28.12 6.13 11.55
CA LYS A 5 27.49 4.83 11.27
C LYS A 5 26.66 4.89 10.00
N TRP A 6 25.95 5.99 9.77
CA TRP A 6 25.21 6.23 8.52
C TRP A 6 26.13 6.35 7.30
N LEU A 7 27.28 7.00 7.45
CA LEU A 7 28.29 7.12 6.40
C LEU A 7 28.87 5.74 6.04
N LEU A 8 29.07 4.87 7.04
CA LEU A 8 29.54 3.50 6.85
C LEU A 8 28.48 2.63 6.13
N VAL A 9 27.19 2.76 6.49
CA VAL A 9 26.09 2.09 5.78
C VAL A 9 26.02 2.53 4.32
N LEU A 10 26.16 3.83 4.06
CA LEU A 10 26.11 4.39 2.71
C LEU A 10 27.30 3.91 1.86
N LEU A 11 28.48 3.79 2.47
CA LEU A 11 29.68 3.25 1.82
C LEU A 11 29.52 1.76 1.48
N VAL A 12 29.00 0.96 2.41
CA VAL A 12 28.68 -0.47 2.18
C VAL A 12 27.64 -0.65 1.06
N LEU A 13 26.66 0.25 0.99
CA LEU A 13 25.62 0.22 -0.05
C LEU A 13 26.19 0.54 -1.44
N ILE A 14 27.06 1.55 -1.53
CA ILE A 14 27.77 1.89 -2.78
C ILE A 14 28.67 0.74 -3.24
N VAL A 15 29.39 0.10 -2.32
CA VAL A 15 30.25 -1.05 -2.64
C VAL A 15 29.42 -2.24 -3.12
N GLY A 16 28.27 -2.52 -2.50
CA GLY A 16 27.35 -3.58 -2.94
C GLY A 16 26.74 -3.31 -4.32
N LEU A 17 26.34 -2.06 -4.60
CA LEU A 17 25.84 -1.65 -5.92
C LEU A 17 26.93 -1.72 -7.00
N GLY A 18 28.14 -1.23 -6.71
CA GLY A 18 29.27 -1.27 -7.63
C GLY A 18 29.72 -2.69 -7.95
N ALA A 19 29.73 -3.57 -6.94
CA ALA A 19 29.98 -4.99 -7.13
C ALA A 19 28.89 -5.63 -8.03
N ASN A 20 27.62 -5.25 -7.87
CA ASN A 20 26.56 -5.78 -8.73
C ASN A 20 26.68 -5.30 -10.19
N TYR A 21 27.10 -4.05 -10.40
CA TYR A 21 27.30 -3.46 -11.74
C TYR A 21 28.48 -4.10 -12.49
N TYR A 22 29.59 -4.37 -11.81
CA TYR A 22 30.78 -4.98 -12.43
C TYR A 22 30.55 -6.46 -12.83
N PHE A 23 29.76 -7.19 -12.06
CA PHE A 23 29.40 -8.60 -12.34
C PHE A 23 28.18 -8.75 -13.28
N ALA A 24 27.79 -7.70 -14.01
CA ALA A 24 26.60 -7.71 -14.88
C ALA A 24 26.70 -8.68 -16.08
N GLN A 25 27.89 -9.19 -16.41
CA GLN A 25 28.10 -10.11 -17.53
C GLN A 25 28.24 -11.60 -17.14
N THR A 26 28.10 -11.98 -15.86
CA THR A 26 28.27 -13.38 -15.40
C THR A 26 26.93 -14.09 -15.15
N ALA A 27 26.94 -15.44 -15.13
CA ALA A 27 25.77 -16.31 -14.97
C ALA A 27 24.84 -15.93 -13.79
N TRP A 28 23.53 -16.04 -14.02
CA TRP A 28 22.45 -15.57 -13.14
C TRP A 28 22.53 -16.09 -11.68
N ALA A 29 23.00 -17.33 -11.49
CA ALA A 29 23.05 -17.98 -10.17
C ALA A 29 24.10 -17.37 -9.23
N ILE A 30 25.28 -17.01 -9.74
CA ILE A 30 26.36 -16.42 -8.93
C ILE A 30 26.00 -15.00 -8.49
N ARG A 31 25.29 -14.26 -9.36
CA ARG A 31 24.75 -12.93 -9.06
C ARG A 31 23.68 -12.97 -7.97
N ALA A 32 22.76 -13.93 -8.04
CA ALA A 32 21.73 -14.09 -7.01
C ALA A 32 22.35 -14.42 -5.64
N ALA A 33 23.32 -15.33 -5.60
CA ALA A 33 24.04 -15.68 -4.38
C ALA A 33 24.82 -14.48 -3.80
N ALA A 34 25.56 -13.74 -4.63
CA ALA A 34 26.29 -12.56 -4.19
C ALA A 34 25.35 -11.44 -3.69
N GLY A 35 24.21 -11.23 -4.35
CA GLY A 35 23.19 -10.28 -3.91
C GLY A 35 22.55 -10.67 -2.57
N ILE A 36 22.30 -11.96 -2.35
CA ILE A 36 21.80 -12.49 -1.07
C ILE A 36 22.83 -12.27 0.05
N VAL A 37 24.10 -12.59 -0.19
CA VAL A 37 25.17 -12.40 0.80
C VAL A 37 25.35 -10.93 1.16
N TRP A 38 25.35 -10.03 0.17
CA TRP A 38 25.38 -8.59 0.40
C TRP A 38 24.15 -8.07 1.15
N GLY A 39 22.96 -8.56 0.80
CA GLY A 39 21.71 -8.23 1.49
C GLY A 39 21.73 -8.68 2.96
N VAL A 40 22.24 -9.87 3.24
CA VAL A 40 22.39 -10.39 4.61
C VAL A 40 23.40 -9.57 5.41
N ILE A 41 24.53 -9.18 4.81
CA ILE A 41 25.52 -8.31 5.46
C ILE A 41 24.93 -6.93 5.77
N MET A 42 24.18 -6.35 4.83
CA MET A 42 23.48 -5.08 5.04
C MET A 42 22.46 -5.16 6.17
N VAL A 43 21.65 -6.23 6.22
CA VAL A 43 20.67 -6.44 7.27
C VAL A 43 21.35 -6.68 8.63
N ALA A 44 22.44 -7.45 8.67
CA ALA A 44 23.22 -7.65 9.89
C ALA A 44 23.78 -6.33 10.43
N ILE A 45 24.37 -5.48 9.57
CA ILE A 45 24.92 -4.18 9.97
C ILE A 45 23.80 -3.21 10.40
N ALA A 46 22.64 -3.24 9.72
CA ALA A 46 21.49 -2.40 10.05
C ALA A 46 20.88 -2.77 11.42
N LEU A 47 20.83 -4.06 11.76
CA LEU A 47 20.32 -4.53 13.06
C LEU A 47 21.26 -4.18 14.24
N TRP A 48 22.57 -4.06 13.98
CA TRP A 48 23.56 -3.68 15.01
C TRP A 48 23.65 -2.16 15.24
N THR A 49 23.00 -1.35 14.40
CA THR A 49 22.99 0.12 14.54
C THR A 49 21.90 0.57 15.52
N THR A 50 22.16 1.67 16.24
CA THR A 50 21.28 2.31 17.25
C THR A 50 19.86 2.60 16.74
N GLN A 51 19.68 2.74 15.43
CA GLN A 51 18.39 2.90 14.76
C GLN A 51 17.60 1.59 14.63
N GLY A 52 18.28 0.44 14.47
CA GLY A 52 17.66 -0.89 14.37
C GLY A 52 17.01 -1.34 15.67
N GLN A 53 17.65 -1.06 16.81
CA GLN A 53 17.06 -1.33 18.13
C GLN A 53 15.84 -0.43 18.42
N LYS A 54 15.88 0.85 17.99
CA LYS A 54 14.73 1.76 18.09
C LYS A 54 13.56 1.29 17.22
N ALA A 55 13.82 0.84 16.00
CA ALA A 55 12.81 0.26 15.11
C ALA A 55 12.22 -1.04 15.69
N TRP A 56 13.05 -1.90 16.29
CA TRP A 56 12.59 -3.11 16.97
C TRP A 56 11.70 -2.79 18.18
N GLY A 57 12.08 -1.79 18.98
CA GLY A 57 11.26 -1.27 20.06
C GLY A 57 9.94 -0.69 19.58
N PHE A 58 9.94 0.05 18.46
CA PHE A 58 8.74 0.63 17.85
C PHE A 58 7.78 -0.45 17.30
N ILE A 59 8.30 -1.51 16.67
CA ILE A 59 7.50 -2.65 16.20
C ILE A 59 6.86 -3.37 17.40
N LYS A 60 7.60 -3.55 18.48
CA LYS A 60 7.09 -4.19 19.71
C LYS A 60 6.02 -3.33 20.39
N ALA A 61 6.19 -2.01 20.42
CA ALA A 61 5.20 -1.06 20.93
C ALA A 61 3.94 -0.99 20.04
N SER A 62 4.10 -0.98 18.71
CA SER A 62 2.98 -0.95 17.75
C SER A 62 2.10 -2.20 17.85
N ARG A 63 2.66 -3.38 18.16
CA ARG A 63 1.87 -4.59 18.46
C ARG A 63 0.96 -4.43 19.69
N GLY A 64 1.33 -3.58 20.65
CA GLY A 64 0.51 -3.24 21.80
C GLY A 64 -0.67 -2.32 21.44
N GLU A 65 -0.42 -1.33 20.56
CA GLU A 65 -1.45 -0.38 20.07
C GLU A 65 -2.48 -1.06 19.16
N LEU A 66 -2.04 -2.01 18.32
CA LEU A 66 -2.92 -2.76 17.43
C LEU A 66 -3.93 -3.65 18.18
N ARG A 67 -3.62 -4.06 19.42
CA ARG A 67 -4.58 -4.77 20.29
C ARG A 67 -5.64 -3.86 20.90
N LYS A 68 -5.44 -2.53 20.85
CA LYS A 68 -6.46 -1.53 21.25
C LYS A 68 -7.41 -1.18 20.11
N VAL A 69 -7.16 -1.68 18.89
CA VAL A 69 -8.15 -1.61 17.81
C VAL A 69 -9.25 -2.61 18.14
N VAL A 70 -10.21 -2.14 18.94
CA VAL A 70 -11.50 -2.79 19.09
C VAL A 70 -12.15 -2.72 17.72
N TRP A 71 -12.03 -3.82 16.98
CA TRP A 71 -12.68 -3.93 15.68
C TRP A 71 -14.19 -3.85 15.92
N PRO A 72 -14.90 -2.91 15.28
CA PRO A 72 -16.31 -2.69 15.50
C PRO A 72 -17.09 -3.97 15.17
N THR A 73 -18.13 -4.23 15.96
CA THR A 73 -18.93 -5.46 15.87
C THR A 73 -19.71 -5.48 14.54
N ARG A 74 -19.91 -6.67 13.95
CA ARG A 74 -20.50 -6.80 12.61
C ARG A 74 -21.92 -6.23 12.48
N GLN A 75 -22.65 -6.07 13.58
CA GLN A 75 -24.02 -5.55 13.59
C GLN A 75 -24.11 -4.05 13.24
N GLU A 76 -23.14 -3.23 13.65
CA GLU A 76 -23.16 -1.79 13.34
C GLU A 76 -22.77 -1.51 11.88
N THR A 77 -21.90 -2.37 11.32
CA THR A 77 -21.43 -2.24 9.93
C THR A 77 -22.52 -2.60 8.93
N THR A 78 -23.31 -3.63 9.21
CA THR A 78 -24.41 -4.05 8.32
C THR A 78 -25.57 -3.06 8.35
N GLN A 79 -25.91 -2.50 9.51
CA GLN A 79 -26.98 -1.50 9.62
C GLN A 79 -26.65 -0.25 8.80
N THR A 80 -25.42 0.27 8.93
CA THR A 80 -24.99 1.45 8.18
C THR A 80 -24.95 1.17 6.67
N THR A 81 -24.47 0.00 6.26
CA THR A 81 -24.43 -0.41 4.84
C THR A 81 -25.83 -0.54 4.24
N LEU A 82 -26.80 -1.09 4.99
CA LEU A 82 -28.17 -1.27 4.52
C LEU A 82 -28.89 0.07 4.35
N VAL A 83 -28.68 1.02 5.26
CA VAL A 83 -29.22 2.39 5.13
C VAL A 83 -28.65 3.09 3.89
N VAL A 84 -27.34 3.02 3.68
CA VAL A 84 -26.71 3.60 2.47
C VAL A 84 -27.23 2.92 1.21
N MET A 85 -27.38 1.60 1.20
CA MET A 85 -27.90 0.85 0.06
C MET A 85 -29.34 1.23 -0.28
N ALA A 86 -30.19 1.40 0.73
CA ALA A 86 -31.56 1.89 0.55
C ALA A 86 -31.59 3.30 -0.04
N MET A 87 -30.75 4.22 0.46
CA MET A 87 -30.64 5.58 -0.05
C MET A 87 -30.17 5.61 -1.52
N VAL A 88 -29.17 4.79 -1.87
CA VAL A 88 -28.67 4.67 -3.25
C VAL A 88 -29.75 4.11 -4.18
N LEU A 89 -30.51 3.09 -3.76
CA LEU A 89 -31.61 2.54 -4.54
C LEU A 89 -32.70 3.57 -4.81
N VAL A 90 -33.10 4.34 -3.79
CA VAL A 90 -34.10 5.41 -3.95
C VAL A 90 -33.59 6.47 -4.93
N THR A 91 -32.35 6.91 -4.76
CA THR A 91 -31.75 7.93 -5.64
C THR A 91 -31.64 7.45 -7.08
N ALA A 92 -31.20 6.20 -7.28
CA ALA A 92 -31.12 5.58 -8.60
C ALA A 92 -32.48 5.49 -9.29
N LEU A 93 -33.53 5.15 -8.55
CA LEU A 93 -34.88 5.03 -9.08
C LEU A 93 -35.48 6.40 -9.45
N VAL A 94 -35.21 7.43 -8.65
CA VAL A 94 -35.61 8.81 -8.95
C VAL A 94 -34.90 9.34 -10.20
N LEU A 95 -33.58 9.16 -10.30
CA LEU A 95 -32.82 9.57 -11.47
C LEU A 95 -33.32 8.84 -12.72
N TRP A 96 -33.41 7.51 -12.67
CA TRP A 96 -33.90 6.70 -13.79
C TRP A 96 -35.28 7.15 -14.31
N GLY A 97 -36.22 7.45 -13.40
CA GLY A 97 -37.53 7.97 -13.78
C GLY A 97 -37.46 9.34 -14.45
N LEU A 98 -36.61 10.23 -13.91
CA LEU A 98 -36.40 11.56 -14.47
C LEU A 98 -35.71 11.51 -15.84
N ASP A 99 -34.68 10.68 -15.99
CA ASP A 99 -33.97 10.44 -17.26
C ASP A 99 -34.93 9.90 -18.34
N THR A 100 -35.80 8.96 -17.97
CA THR A 100 -36.82 8.40 -18.89
C THR A 100 -37.83 9.48 -19.31
N LEU A 101 -38.26 10.32 -18.37
CA LEU A 101 -39.18 11.43 -18.65
C LEU A 101 -38.53 12.48 -19.57
N PHE A 102 -37.28 12.84 -19.32
CA PHE A 102 -36.53 13.77 -20.17
C PHE A 102 -36.31 13.19 -21.57
N PHE A 103 -35.96 11.90 -21.69
CA PHE A 103 -35.83 11.22 -22.97
C PHE A 103 -37.15 11.24 -23.75
N TRP A 104 -38.27 10.97 -23.08
CA TRP A 104 -39.60 11.06 -23.67
C TRP A 104 -39.96 12.49 -24.12
N ALA A 105 -39.69 13.50 -23.29
CA ALA A 105 -39.95 14.90 -23.64
C ALA A 105 -39.10 15.38 -24.83
N VAL A 106 -37.80 15.04 -24.84
CA VAL A 106 -36.87 15.39 -25.93
C VAL A 106 -37.22 14.66 -27.22
N SER A 107 -37.57 13.38 -27.17
CA SER A 107 -38.01 12.62 -28.35
C SER A 107 -39.31 13.17 -28.95
N MET A 108 -40.23 13.69 -28.11
CA MET A 108 -41.46 14.33 -28.58
C MET A 108 -41.19 15.66 -29.29
N ILE A 109 -40.21 16.44 -28.81
CA ILE A 109 -39.80 17.71 -29.44
C ILE A 109 -38.97 17.48 -30.69
N THR A 110 -38.06 16.51 -30.68
CA THR A 110 -37.12 16.23 -31.79
C THR A 110 -37.76 15.40 -32.89
N GLY A 111 -38.91 14.76 -32.63
CA GLY A 111 -39.65 13.99 -33.64
C GLY A 111 -38.95 12.74 -34.15
N GLN A 112 -37.78 12.38 -33.59
CA GLN A 112 -37.13 11.08 -33.84
C GLN A 112 -37.87 9.99 -33.07
N ARG A 113 -39.00 9.55 -33.64
CA ARG A 113 -39.55 8.22 -33.41
C ARG A 113 -38.69 7.25 -34.24
N GLY A 114 -37.64 6.74 -33.62
CA GLY A 114 -36.93 5.52 -34.03
C GLY A 114 -37.34 4.40 -33.10
#